data_AF-A0A158DY89-F1
#
_entry.id   AF-A0A158DY89-F1
#
_cell.length_a   1.000
_cell.length_b   1.000
_cell.length_c   1.000
_cell.angle_alpha   90.00
_cell.angle_beta   90.00
_cell.angle_gamma   90.00
#
_symmetry.space_group_name_H-M   'P 1'
#
loop_
_entity.id
_entity.type
_entity.pdbx_description
1 polymer ?
#
loop_
_entity_poly.entity_id
_entity_poly.type
_entity_poly.pdbx_seq_one_letter_code
_entity_poly.pdbx_strand_id
1 'polypeptide(L)'
;MLYAETRQDHSDGFLFFGDAFKGRLGEVTPATTYLAVSSVLQAARDLKIASNQLRPTGYESVVLAPENFLRFNDNLLQACILRAAHPSELDYSASPHLSTLMKEFLIKIFSRHAHLYGAAALEFAAALATGRLKLKKADAQEVVSVTVENLRAQPSALLGLLLMVTA
;
A
#
# COMPACT_ATOMS: atom_id res chain seq x y z
N MET A 1 26.12 -36.31 -7.84
CA MET A 1 25.11 -37.33 -7.45
C MET A 1 24.38 -36.77 -6.23
N LEU A 2 23.14 -36.31 -6.44
CA LEU A 2 22.00 -36.08 -5.52
C LEU A 2 22.23 -35.54 -4.09
N TYR A 3 21.41 -34.68 -3.49
CA TYR A 3 20.34 -33.72 -3.82
C TYR A 3 19.84 -33.29 -2.43
N ALA A 4 19.63 -32.01 -2.17
CA ALA A 4 18.58 -31.52 -1.27
C ALA A 4 18.56 -29.98 -1.34
N GLU A 5 18.11 -29.46 -2.47
CA GLU A 5 17.42 -28.17 -2.46
C GLU A 5 16.19 -28.34 -1.59
N THR A 6 16.23 -27.78 -0.38
CA THR A 6 15.03 -27.52 0.40
C THR A 6 14.22 -26.48 -0.34
N ARG A 7 13.34 -27.00 -1.19
CA ARG A 7 12.23 -26.31 -1.85
C ARG A 7 11.60 -25.37 -0.83
N GLN A 8 11.76 -24.07 -1.04
CA GLN A 8 11.15 -23.04 -0.21
C GLN A 8 9.66 -23.10 -0.49
N ASP A 9 8.96 -23.87 0.34
CA ASP A 9 7.51 -24.03 0.27
C ASP A 9 6.91 -22.64 0.49
N HIS A 10 6.37 -22.06 -0.57
CA HIS A 10 5.63 -20.82 -0.46
C HIS A 10 4.49 -21.10 0.50
N SER A 11 4.56 -20.52 1.71
CA SER A 11 3.57 -20.75 2.76
C SER A 11 2.17 -20.57 2.19
N ASP A 12 1.40 -21.65 2.14
CA ASP A 12 -0.01 -21.73 1.71
C ASP A 12 -0.98 -20.98 2.66
N GLY A 13 -0.52 -19.86 3.22
CA GLY A 13 -1.24 -19.06 4.18
C GLY A 13 -0.50 -17.76 4.48
N PHE A 14 -1.26 -16.76 4.95
CA PHE A 14 -0.68 -15.61 5.63
C PHE A 14 0.19 -16.13 6.80
N LEU A 15 1.47 -15.73 6.86
CA LEU A 15 2.49 -16.24 7.80
C LEU A 15 2.02 -16.30 9.28
N PHE A 16 1.06 -15.45 9.64
CA PHE A 16 0.51 -15.32 10.99
C PHE A 16 -0.55 -16.36 11.37
N PHE A 17 -1.09 -17.11 10.41
CA PHE A 17 -2.17 -18.07 10.65
C PHE A 17 -1.75 -19.53 10.60
N GLY A 18 -0.47 -19.82 10.30
CA GLY A 18 0.01 -21.21 10.14
C GLY A 18 -0.89 -22.01 9.19
N ASP A 19 -1.28 -23.21 9.61
CA ASP A 19 -2.16 -24.08 8.82
C ASP A 19 -3.67 -23.76 8.98
N ALA A 20 -4.06 -22.72 9.73
CA ALA A 20 -5.48 -22.46 10.06
C ALA A 20 -6.39 -22.26 8.84
N PHE A 21 -5.81 -21.83 7.71
CA PHE A 21 -6.51 -21.66 6.43
C PHE A 21 -6.02 -22.59 5.32
N LYS A 22 -5.22 -23.60 5.65
CA LYS A 22 -4.69 -24.55 4.67
C LYS A 22 -5.83 -25.26 3.95
N GLY A 23 -5.87 -25.14 2.62
CA GLY A 23 -6.96 -25.68 1.78
C GLY A 23 -8.30 -24.94 1.88
N ARG A 24 -8.39 -23.86 2.67
CA ARG A 24 -9.61 -23.05 2.89
C ARG A 24 -9.41 -21.56 2.57
N LEU A 25 -8.34 -21.21 1.86
CA LEU A 25 -8.06 -19.82 1.45
C LEU A 25 -9.23 -19.18 0.68
N GLY A 26 -9.98 -19.95 -0.10
CA GLY A 26 -11.16 -19.47 -0.82
C GLY A 26 -12.34 -19.06 0.08
N GLU A 27 -12.35 -19.48 1.35
CA GLU A 27 -13.37 -19.10 2.34
C GLU A 27 -13.00 -17.83 3.12
N VAL A 28 -11.76 -17.33 2.95
CA VAL A 28 -11.28 -16.15 3.68
C VAL A 28 -12.01 -14.91 3.17
N THR A 29 -12.80 -14.30 4.05
CA THR A 29 -13.55 -13.10 3.70
C THR A 29 -12.64 -11.87 3.66
N PRO A 30 -13.00 -10.83 2.89
CA PRO A 30 -12.30 -9.53 2.93
C PRO A 30 -12.20 -8.94 4.34
N ALA A 31 -13.21 -9.17 5.20
CA ALA A 31 -13.19 -8.72 6.59
C ALA A 31 -12.11 -9.43 7.41
N THR A 32 -11.92 -10.73 7.20
CA THR A 32 -10.85 -11.53 7.83
C THR A 32 -9.48 -11.02 7.40
N THR A 33 -9.29 -10.77 6.09
CA THR A 33 -8.04 -10.19 5.56
C THR A 33 -7.77 -8.82 6.16
N TYR A 34 -8.78 -7.95 6.22
CA TYR A 34 -8.64 -6.63 6.83
C TYR A 34 -8.29 -6.68 8.32
N LEU A 35 -8.94 -7.58 9.07
CA LEU A 35 -8.63 -7.80 10.49
C LEU A 35 -7.20 -8.29 10.66
N ALA A 36 -6.77 -9.27 9.86
CA ALA A 36 -5.40 -9.78 9.89
C ALA A 36 -4.37 -8.66 9.67
N VAL A 37 -4.56 -7.86 8.62
CA VAL A 37 -3.66 -6.74 8.31
C VAL A 37 -3.66 -5.71 9.43
N SER A 38 -4.83 -5.38 9.98
CA SER A 38 -4.96 -4.45 11.10
C SER A 38 -4.25 -4.97 12.35
N SER A 39 -4.35 -6.25 12.66
CA SER A 39 -3.63 -6.89 13.76
C SER A 39 -2.12 -6.89 13.54
N VAL A 40 -1.65 -7.12 12.31
CA VAL A 40 -0.22 -7.06 11.97
C VAL A 40 0.34 -5.65 12.12
N LEU A 41 -0.37 -4.63 11.62
CA LEU A 41 0.05 -3.24 11.80
C LEU A 41 0.01 -2.82 13.27
N GLN A 42 -1.00 -3.26 14.02
CA GLN A 42 -1.06 -3.02 15.47
C GLN A 42 0.12 -3.67 16.19
N ALA A 43 0.43 -4.93 15.87
CA ALA A 43 1.60 -5.61 16.43
C ALA A 43 2.90 -4.87 16.08
N ALA A 44 3.03 -4.34 14.85
CA ALA A 44 4.17 -3.53 14.43
C ALA A 44 4.30 -2.22 15.24
N ARG A 45 3.18 -1.58 15.59
CA ARG A 45 3.13 -0.40 16.47
C ARG A 45 3.54 -0.72 17.91
N ASP A 46 3.28 -1.93 18.37
CA ASP A 46 3.54 -2.38 19.75
C ASP A 46 4.87 -3.16 19.90
N LEU A 47 5.70 -3.20 18.86
CA LEU A 47 7.01 -3.85 18.91
C LEU A 47 7.88 -3.23 20.01
N LYS A 48 8.56 -4.10 20.77
CA LYS A 48 9.47 -3.70 21.85
C LYS A 48 10.79 -3.10 21.32
N ILE A 49 11.16 -3.43 20.08
CA ILE A 49 12.38 -2.95 19.44
C ILE A 49 12.05 -1.64 18.73
N ALA A 50 12.48 -0.52 19.31
CA ALA A 50 12.17 0.82 18.82
C ALA A 50 12.55 1.04 17.35
N SER A 51 13.65 0.45 16.86
CA SER A 51 14.10 0.61 15.46
C SER A 51 13.15 0.01 14.42
N ASN A 52 12.31 -0.95 14.82
CA ASN A 52 11.39 -1.65 13.92
C ASN A 52 9.93 -1.32 14.24
N GLN A 53 9.70 -0.44 15.20
CA GLN A 53 8.38 -0.10 15.70
C GLN A 53 7.71 0.90 14.75
N LEU A 54 6.48 0.62 14.33
CA LEU A 54 5.67 1.54 13.51
C LEU A 54 5.04 2.62 14.40
N ARG A 55 5.84 3.26 15.26
CA ARG A 55 5.36 4.27 16.20
C ARG A 55 6.18 5.55 16.00
N PRO A 56 5.54 6.67 15.60
CA PRO A 56 6.25 7.94 15.53
C PRO A 56 6.71 8.34 16.94
N THR A 57 7.92 8.87 17.02
CA THR A 57 8.42 9.52 18.23
C THR A 57 8.28 11.04 18.06
N GLY A 58 8.50 11.82 19.13
CA GLY A 58 8.46 13.28 19.02
C GLY A 58 9.52 13.86 18.06
N TYR A 59 10.51 13.07 17.64
CA TYR A 59 11.65 13.50 16.82
C TYR A 59 11.69 12.84 15.44
N GLU A 60 11.07 11.66 15.28
CA GLU A 60 11.12 10.88 14.04
C GLU A 60 9.72 10.45 13.61
N SER A 61 9.38 10.77 12.35
CA SER A 61 8.22 10.19 11.68
C SER A 61 8.58 8.80 11.18
N VAL A 62 7.76 7.81 11.54
CA VAL A 62 7.89 6.44 11.04
C VAL A 62 6.76 6.17 10.07
N VAL A 63 7.11 5.79 8.84
CA VAL A 63 6.17 5.55 7.74
C VAL A 63 6.31 4.14 7.21
N LEU A 64 5.22 3.62 6.63
CA LEU A 64 5.24 2.36 5.91
C LEU A 64 6.07 2.49 4.65
N ALA A 65 7.09 1.66 4.49
CA ALA A 65 7.91 1.63 3.28
C ALA A 65 7.03 1.36 2.04
N PRO A 66 7.12 2.17 0.95
CA PRO A 66 6.32 1.98 -0.27
C PRO A 66 6.44 0.57 -0.88
N GLU A 67 7.57 -0.09 -0.68
CA GLU A 67 7.87 -1.45 -1.12
C GLU A 67 6.90 -2.49 -0.53
N ASN A 68 6.29 -2.20 0.62
CA ASN A 68 5.25 -3.07 1.17
C ASN A 68 4.06 -3.23 0.21
N PHE A 69 3.70 -2.17 -0.53
CA PHE A 69 2.64 -2.26 -1.53
C PHE A 69 3.08 -2.98 -2.81
N LEU A 70 4.37 -2.91 -3.15
CA LEU A 70 4.94 -3.66 -4.29
C LEU A 70 5.04 -5.17 -4.02
N ARG A 71 5.31 -5.55 -2.77
CA ARG A 71 5.45 -6.95 -2.38
C ARG A 71 4.15 -7.73 -2.53
N PHE A 72 3.02 -7.06 -2.35
CA PHE A 72 1.70 -7.66 -2.45
C PHE A 72 1.06 -7.27 -3.78
N ASN A 73 1.01 -8.21 -4.72
CA ASN A 73 0.32 -8.04 -6.01
C ASN A 73 -1.21 -8.28 -5.90
N ASP A 74 -1.77 -8.09 -4.72
CA ASP A 74 -3.19 -8.32 -4.45
C ASP A 74 -3.84 -6.99 -4.05
N ASN A 75 -4.86 -6.57 -4.82
CA ASN A 75 -5.55 -5.30 -4.60
C ASN A 75 -6.28 -5.25 -3.26
N LEU A 76 -6.85 -6.38 -2.83
CA LEU A 76 -7.54 -6.46 -1.54
C LEU A 76 -6.52 -6.24 -0.43
N LEU A 77 -5.34 -6.86 -0.53
CA LEU A 77 -4.30 -6.70 0.48
C LEU A 77 -3.75 -5.27 0.51
N GLN A 78 -3.45 -4.68 -0.65
CA GLN A 78 -3.02 -3.28 -0.75
C GLN A 78 -4.06 -2.31 -0.15
N ALA A 79 -5.36 -2.50 -0.47
CA ALA A 79 -6.44 -1.71 0.08
C ALA A 79 -6.59 -1.89 1.60
N CYS A 80 -6.46 -3.13 2.10
CA CYS A 80 -6.49 -3.41 3.53
C CYS A 80 -5.35 -2.71 4.27
N ILE A 81 -4.13 -2.73 3.73
CA ILE A 81 -2.97 -2.02 4.32
C ILE A 81 -3.25 -0.52 4.34
N LEU A 82 -3.68 0.05 3.22
CA LEU A 82 -3.96 1.48 3.09
C LEU A 82 -5.05 1.95 4.08
N ARG A 83 -6.08 1.14 4.30
CA ARG A 83 -7.18 1.43 5.23
C ARG A 83 -6.81 1.20 6.70
N ALA A 84 -5.94 0.24 7.00
CA ALA A 84 -5.52 -0.07 8.36
C ALA A 84 -4.38 0.82 8.90
N ALA A 85 -3.60 1.44 8.00
CA ALA A 85 -2.53 2.37 8.37
C ALA A 85 -3.06 3.63 9.10
N HIS A 86 -2.23 4.31 9.88
CA HIS A 86 -2.55 5.67 10.32
C HIS A 86 -2.14 6.69 9.25
N PRO A 87 -2.81 7.85 9.12
CA PRO A 87 -2.40 8.89 8.18
C PRO A 87 -0.93 9.31 8.36
N SER A 88 -0.42 9.32 9.60
CA SER A 88 0.99 9.59 9.90
C SER A 88 1.94 8.53 9.33
N GLU A 89 1.48 7.28 9.19
CA GLU A 89 2.27 6.17 8.64
C GLU A 89 2.31 6.21 7.10
N LEU A 90 1.50 7.07 6.47
CA LEU A 90 1.41 7.29 5.03
C LEU A 90 1.82 8.73 4.65
N ASP A 91 2.48 9.44 5.58
CA ASP A 91 2.96 10.80 5.36
C ASP A 91 4.41 10.81 4.89
N TYR A 92 4.61 10.69 3.57
CA TYR A 92 5.91 10.69 2.94
C TYR A 92 6.48 12.10 2.73
N SER A 93 5.75 13.16 3.11
CA SER A 93 6.13 14.55 2.81
C SER A 93 7.48 14.96 3.43
N ALA A 94 7.84 14.35 4.55
CA ALA A 94 9.08 14.63 5.27
C ALA A 94 10.33 13.95 4.66
N SER A 95 10.17 12.93 3.81
CA SER A 95 11.28 12.16 3.23
C SER A 95 11.27 12.24 1.70
N PRO A 96 12.17 13.02 1.08
CA PRO A 96 12.24 13.15 -0.38
C PRO A 96 12.43 11.79 -1.09
N HIS A 97 13.23 10.91 -0.50
CA HIS A 97 13.49 9.58 -1.06
C HIS A 97 12.23 8.71 -1.06
N LEU A 98 11.55 8.59 0.08
CA LEU A 98 10.33 7.77 0.17
C LEU A 98 9.16 8.37 -0.63
N SER A 99 9.06 9.71 -0.67
CA SER A 99 8.10 10.42 -1.52
C SER A 99 8.31 10.09 -3.00
N THR A 100 9.56 10.06 -3.47
CA THR A 100 9.88 9.68 -4.86
C THR A 100 9.51 8.23 -5.16
N LEU A 101 9.82 7.31 -4.26
CA LEU A 101 9.47 5.89 -4.42
C LEU A 101 7.96 5.68 -4.47
N MET A 102 7.21 6.34 -3.57
CA MET A 102 5.76 6.27 -3.56
C MET A 102 5.16 6.93 -4.82
N LYS A 103 5.71 8.05 -5.30
CA LYS A 103 5.33 8.65 -6.58
C LYS A 103 5.46 7.66 -7.73
N GLU A 104 6.62 7.03 -7.88
CA GLU A 104 6.85 6.07 -8.97
C GLU A 104 5.89 4.88 -8.91
N PHE A 105 5.61 4.40 -7.69
CA PHE A 105 4.61 3.37 -7.46
C PHE A 105 3.21 3.83 -7.91
N LEU A 106 2.79 5.04 -7.52
CA LEU A 106 1.48 5.59 -7.87
C LEU A 106 1.32 5.81 -9.38
N ILE A 107 2.34 6.32 -10.07
CA ILE A 107 2.31 6.46 -11.53
C ILE A 107 2.14 5.08 -12.20
N LYS A 108 2.84 4.05 -11.70
CA LYS A 108 2.72 2.67 -12.21
C LYS A 108 1.34 2.07 -11.95
N ILE A 109 0.73 2.29 -10.78
CA ILE A 109 -0.58 1.73 -10.48
C ILE A 109 -1.70 2.44 -11.26
N PHE A 110 -1.60 3.76 -11.43
CA PHE A 110 -2.59 4.54 -12.17
C PHE A 110 -2.52 4.30 -13.68
N SER A 111 -1.34 4.14 -14.25
CA SER A 111 -1.20 3.76 -15.67
C SER A 111 -1.80 2.38 -15.97
N ARG A 112 -1.88 1.49 -14.97
CA ARG A 112 -2.44 0.14 -15.09
C ARG A 112 -3.85 -0.02 -14.53
N HIS A 113 -4.56 1.08 -14.27
CA HIS A 113 -5.88 1.07 -13.61
C HIS A 113 -6.93 0.20 -14.31
N ALA A 114 -6.80 -0.05 -15.62
CA ALA A 114 -7.71 -0.91 -16.39
C ALA A 114 -7.42 -2.43 -16.25
N HIS A 115 -6.33 -2.81 -15.58
CA HIS A 115 -5.94 -4.20 -15.36
C HIS A 115 -6.15 -4.61 -13.91
N LEU A 116 -6.22 -5.93 -13.65
CA LEU A 116 -6.30 -6.44 -12.27
C LEU A 116 -5.19 -5.87 -11.38
N TYR A 117 -3.98 -5.64 -11.89
CA TYR A 117 -2.86 -5.06 -11.12
C TYR A 117 -3.12 -3.61 -10.63
N GLY A 118 -4.01 -2.87 -11.30
CA GLY A 118 -4.32 -1.48 -10.98
C GLY A 118 -5.68 -1.29 -10.32
N ALA A 119 -6.38 -2.35 -9.90
CA ALA A 119 -7.72 -2.19 -9.34
C ALA A 119 -7.69 -1.43 -7.99
N ALA A 120 -6.57 -1.45 -7.26
CA ALA A 120 -6.36 -0.61 -6.09
C ALA A 120 -6.11 0.88 -6.41
N ALA A 121 -6.00 1.28 -7.69
CA ALA A 121 -5.74 2.68 -8.08
C ALA A 121 -6.76 3.66 -7.47
N LEU A 122 -8.04 3.29 -7.41
CA LEU A 122 -9.07 4.15 -6.83
C LEU A 122 -8.87 4.36 -5.32
N GLU A 123 -8.40 3.35 -4.60
CA GLU A 123 -8.10 3.46 -3.16
C GLU A 123 -6.94 4.43 -2.92
N PHE A 124 -5.87 4.31 -3.70
CA PHE A 124 -4.72 5.22 -3.61
C PHE A 124 -5.07 6.65 -4.01
N ALA A 125 -5.85 6.82 -5.08
CA ALA A 125 -6.33 8.14 -5.50
C ALA A 125 -7.24 8.77 -4.43
N ALA A 126 -8.13 7.98 -3.81
CA ALA A 126 -8.96 8.46 -2.71
C ALA A 126 -8.12 8.82 -1.47
N ALA A 127 -7.09 8.03 -1.15
CA ALA A 127 -6.19 8.34 -0.04
C ALA A 127 -5.38 9.63 -0.27
N LEU A 128 -4.93 9.89 -1.50
CA LEU A 128 -4.32 11.16 -1.89
C LEU A 128 -5.31 12.32 -1.78
N ALA A 129 -6.50 12.17 -2.37
CA ALA A 129 -7.52 13.23 -2.41
C ALA A 129 -8.03 13.61 -1.01
N THR A 130 -8.10 12.65 -0.09
CA THR A 130 -8.50 12.88 1.31
C THR A 130 -7.36 13.35 2.22
N GLY A 131 -6.13 13.45 1.70
CA GLY A 131 -4.94 13.83 2.47
C GLY A 131 -4.48 12.77 3.48
N ARG A 132 -4.99 11.54 3.36
CA ARG A 132 -4.60 10.39 4.18
C ARG A 132 -3.24 9.83 3.76
N LEU A 133 -2.94 9.84 2.46
CA LEU A 133 -1.60 9.61 1.91
C LEU A 133 -1.06 10.96 1.46
N LYS A 134 0.13 11.32 1.94
CA LYS A 134 0.78 12.60 1.60
C LYS A 134 2.13 12.34 0.96
N LEU A 135 2.39 13.07 -0.11
CA LEU A 135 3.71 13.15 -0.74
C LEU A 135 4.26 14.56 -0.54
N LYS A 136 5.53 14.75 -0.88
CA LYS A 136 6.06 16.08 -1.10
C LYS A 136 5.26 16.76 -2.21
N LYS A 137 5.00 18.06 -2.07
CA LYS A 137 4.17 18.84 -3.01
C LYS A 137 4.57 18.64 -4.48
N ALA A 138 5.86 18.69 -4.79
CA ALA A 138 6.36 18.50 -6.15
C ALA A 138 6.03 17.09 -6.70
N ASP A 139 6.21 16.05 -5.89
CA ASP A 139 5.91 14.67 -6.28
C ASP A 139 4.40 14.46 -6.46
N ALA A 140 3.57 15.00 -5.55
CA ALA A 140 2.12 14.95 -5.67
C ALA A 140 1.63 15.62 -6.97
N GLN A 141 2.18 16.79 -7.30
CA GLN A 141 1.87 17.51 -8.54
C GLN A 141 2.23 16.69 -9.77
N GLU A 142 3.39 16.04 -9.76
CA GLU A 142 3.85 15.18 -10.86
C GLU A 142 2.94 13.95 -11.05
N VAL A 143 2.54 13.28 -9.96
CA VAL A 143 1.57 12.16 -10.03
C VAL A 143 0.28 12.63 -10.70
N VAL A 144 -0.27 13.76 -10.25
CA VAL A 144 -1.52 14.30 -10.77
C VAL A 144 -1.36 14.71 -12.23
N SER A 145 -0.33 15.46 -12.60
CA SER A 145 -0.14 15.95 -13.97
C SER A 145 0.01 14.80 -14.97
N VAL A 146 0.91 13.86 -14.69
CA VAL A 146 1.17 12.70 -15.56
C VAL A 146 -0.10 11.86 -15.72
N THR A 147 -0.84 11.63 -14.64
CA THR A 147 -2.01 10.77 -14.68
C THR A 147 -3.21 11.44 -15.36
N VAL A 148 -3.43 12.75 -15.10
CA VAL A 148 -4.48 13.53 -15.76
C VAL A 148 -4.25 13.62 -17.26
N GLU A 149 -3.01 13.84 -17.69
CA GLU A 149 -2.65 13.86 -19.12
C GLU A 149 -3.00 12.52 -19.81
N ASN A 150 -2.67 11.40 -19.17
CA ASN A 150 -2.97 10.06 -19.68
C ASN A 150 -4.48 9.76 -19.74
N LEU A 151 -5.27 10.32 -18.83
CA LEU A 151 -6.72 10.07 -18.70
C LEU A 151 -7.60 11.15 -19.35
N ARG A 152 -7.01 12.19 -19.94
CA ARG A 152 -7.74 13.38 -20.43
C ARG A 152 -8.84 13.05 -21.45
N ALA A 153 -8.65 12.01 -22.24
CA ALA A 153 -9.61 11.58 -23.26
C ALA A 153 -10.78 10.73 -22.70
N GLN A 154 -10.72 10.28 -21.45
CA GLN A 154 -11.65 9.32 -20.87
C GLN A 154 -12.07 9.73 -19.45
N PRO A 155 -13.29 10.29 -19.28
CA PRO A 155 -13.84 10.57 -17.97
C PRO A 155 -13.91 9.29 -17.13
N SER A 156 -13.32 9.32 -15.94
CA SER A 156 -13.27 8.17 -15.03
C SER A 156 -13.32 8.64 -13.57
N ALA A 157 -13.73 7.75 -12.66
CA ALA A 157 -13.69 8.02 -11.22
C ALA A 157 -12.27 8.34 -10.74
N LEU A 158 -11.26 7.70 -11.34
CA LEU A 158 -9.85 7.96 -11.06
C LEU A 158 -9.48 9.41 -11.42
N LEU A 159 -9.86 9.87 -12.62
CA LEU A 159 -9.64 11.26 -13.04
C LEU A 159 -10.33 12.24 -12.07
N GLY A 160 -11.58 11.96 -11.67
CA GLY A 160 -12.31 12.80 -10.72
C GLY A 160 -11.60 12.92 -9.37
N LEU A 161 -11.12 11.81 -8.81
CA LEU A 161 -10.38 11.81 -7.54
C LEU A 161 -9.06 12.58 -7.65
N LEU A 162 -8.35 12.45 -8.77
CA LEU A 162 -7.07 13.15 -8.98
C LEU A 162 -7.24 14.66 -9.07
N LEU A 163 -8.32 15.14 -9.66
CA LEU A 163 -8.64 16.58 -9.72
C LEU A 163 -9.00 17.16 -8.34
N MET A 164 -9.39 16.32 -7.38
CA MET A 164 -9.66 16.70 -5.99
C MET A 164 -8.40 16.75 -5.13
N VAL A 165 -7.25 16.27 -5.62
CA VAL A 165 -5.99 16.31 -4.88
C VAL A 165 -5.52 17.76 -4.79
N THR A 166 -5.65 18.34 -3.60
CA THR A 166 -5.13 19.68 -3.31
C THR A 166 -3.62 19.57 -3.06
N ALA A 167 -2.81 19.89 -4.07
CA ALA A 167 -1.35 19.93 -3.95
C ALA A 167 -0.83 21.29 -3.46
#